data_AF-A0A8J8BRY9-F1
#
_entry.id   AF-A0A8J8BRY9-F1
#
_cell.length_a   1.000
_cell.length_b   1.000
_cell.length_c   1.000
_cell.angle_alpha   90.00
_cell.angle_beta   90.00
_cell.angle_gamma   90.00
#
_symmetry.space_group_name_H-M   'P 1'
#
loop_
_entity.id
_entity.type
_entity.pdbx_description
1 polymer ?
#
loop_
_entity_poly.entity_id
_entity_poly.type
_entity_poly.pdbx_seq_one_letter_code
_entity_poly.pdbx_strand_id
1 'polypeptide(L)'
;ARKVDIMYHLSQRYDIIHYAGELDKNNCLPVYKGELTCAEIERTLEGSSVVFINGCCSAKTFSYDIEGLAKTFLERGALSFIGSLWGIHDRTAAQIATEFYKNCTKYPVGEALRLSRKKYYSIEDITWAAFVMYGDPTLNLFK
;
A
#
# COMPACT_ATOMS: atom_id res chain seq x y z
N ALA A 1 11.74 -5.35 9.54
CA ALA A 1 13.10 -5.51 8.98
C ALA A 1 13.94 -4.28 9.29
N ARG A 2 15.29 -4.38 9.29
CA ARG A 2 16.14 -3.19 9.47
C ARG A 2 16.09 -2.34 8.21
N LYS A 3 16.32 -1.04 8.36
CA LYS A 3 16.33 -0.07 7.25
C LYS A 3 17.24 -0.48 6.09
N VAL A 4 18.47 -0.89 6.39
CA VAL A 4 19.45 -1.30 5.36
C VAL A 4 18.97 -2.48 4.53
N ASP A 5 18.30 -3.45 5.16
CA ASP A 5 17.77 -4.63 4.45
C ASP A 5 16.62 -4.20 3.52
N ILE A 6 15.74 -3.31 3.99
CA ILE A 6 14.62 -2.79 3.19
C ILE A 6 15.12 -1.96 2.01
N MET A 7 16.09 -1.07 2.22
CA MET A 7 16.71 -0.27 1.16
C MET A 7 17.33 -1.15 0.08
N TYR A 8 18.05 -2.20 0.48
CA TYR A 8 18.57 -3.19 -0.46
C TYR A 8 17.46 -3.85 -1.28
N HIS A 9 16.35 -4.23 -0.63
CA HIS A 9 15.23 -4.85 -1.34
C HIS A 9 14.48 -3.85 -2.25
N LEU A 10 14.33 -2.58 -1.87
CA LEU A 10 13.70 -1.57 -2.72
C LEU A 10 14.49 -1.30 -4.00
N SER A 11 15.82 -1.46 -3.97
CA SER A 11 16.64 -1.40 -5.18
C SER A 11 16.63 -2.70 -5.99
N GLN A 12 16.00 -3.75 -5.49
CA GLN A 12 15.70 -4.93 -6.29
C GLN A 12 14.32 -4.73 -6.95
N ARG A 13 14.19 -5.19 -8.19
CA ARG A 13 12.95 -5.10 -8.96
C ARG A 13 11.91 -6.10 -8.44
N TYR A 14 11.18 -5.73 -7.40
CA TYR A 14 10.05 -6.51 -6.90
C TYR A 14 8.75 -6.14 -7.62
N ASP A 15 7.91 -7.15 -7.88
CA ASP A 15 6.57 -6.95 -8.46
C ASP A 15 5.56 -6.46 -7.41
N ILE A 16 5.78 -6.78 -6.13
CA ILE A 16 4.86 -6.47 -5.04
C ILE A 16 5.64 -5.93 -3.84
N ILE A 17 5.14 -4.82 -3.28
CA ILE A 17 5.59 -4.31 -1.98
C ILE A 17 4.36 -4.28 -1.05
N HIS A 18 4.41 -5.01 0.06
CA HIS A 18 3.38 -4.96 1.09
C HIS A 18 3.96 -4.41 2.39
N TYR A 19 3.33 -3.38 2.93
CA TYR A 19 3.63 -2.88 4.27
C TYR A 19 2.40 -3.06 5.15
N ALA A 20 2.58 -3.56 6.37
CA ALA A 20 1.54 -3.64 7.38
C ALA A 20 2.09 -3.10 8.70
N GLY A 21 1.48 -2.02 9.20
CA GLY A 21 1.95 -1.35 10.40
C GLY A 21 1.36 0.04 10.58
N GLU A 22 1.69 0.63 11.72
CA GLU A 22 1.39 2.02 12.03
C GLU A 22 2.26 2.96 11.19
N LEU A 23 1.69 4.10 10.79
CA LEU A 23 2.41 5.13 10.05
C LEU A 23 2.66 6.34 10.96
N ASP A 24 3.88 6.87 10.93
CA ASP A 24 4.21 8.13 11.57
C ASP A 24 3.89 9.29 10.60
N LYS A 25 3.54 10.44 11.14
CA LYS A 25 3.27 11.67 10.38
C LYS A 25 4.53 12.28 9.79
N ASN A 26 5.69 12.07 10.42
CA ASN A 26 6.94 12.75 10.04
C ASN A 26 7.86 11.91 9.14
N ASN A 27 7.59 10.60 9.02
CA ASN A 27 8.43 9.65 8.31
C ASN A 27 7.57 8.64 7.55
N CYS A 28 7.93 8.38 6.29
CA CYS A 28 7.11 7.60 5.36
C CYS A 28 6.72 6.22 5.90
N LEU A 29 7.70 5.39 6.30
CA LEU A 29 7.46 4.03 6.76
C LEU A 29 8.33 3.70 8.00
N PRO A 30 7.74 3.48 9.18
CA PRO A 30 8.45 2.96 10.34
C PRO A 30 9.01 1.55 10.09
N VAL A 31 10.25 1.30 10.56
CA VAL A 31 10.96 0.03 10.41
C VAL A 31 11.60 -0.39 11.75
N TYR A 32 12.29 -1.53 11.79
CA TYR A 32 12.89 -1.98 13.05
C TYR A 32 14.00 -1.02 13.51
N LYS A 33 13.80 -0.39 14.67
CA LYS A 33 14.72 0.58 15.29
C LYS A 33 15.11 1.72 14.36
N GLY A 34 14.17 2.24 13.58
CA GLY A 34 14.40 3.36 12.69
C GLY A 34 13.23 3.55 11.74
N GLU A 35 13.43 4.42 10.76
CA GLU A 35 12.36 4.84 9.86
C GLU A 35 12.93 5.04 8.46
N LEU A 36 12.09 4.80 7.46
CA LEU A 36 12.38 4.98 6.06
C LEU A 36 11.67 6.24 5.56
N THR A 37 12.44 7.24 5.13
CA THR A 37 11.88 8.52 4.69
C THR A 37 11.38 8.44 3.26
N CYS A 38 10.49 9.37 2.88
CA CYS A 38 9.95 9.39 1.51
C CYS A 38 11.08 9.66 0.51
N ALA A 39 12.02 10.56 0.84
CA ALA A 39 13.22 10.81 0.03
C ALA A 39 14.11 9.55 -0.15
N GLU A 40 14.20 8.67 0.84
CA GLU A 40 14.96 7.42 0.72
C GLU A 40 14.27 6.40 -0.18
N ILE A 41 12.96 6.23 -0.03
CA ILE A 41 12.15 5.41 -0.95
C ILE A 41 12.32 5.95 -2.37
N GLU A 42 12.22 7.26 -2.53
CA GLU A 42 12.33 7.91 -3.83
C GLU A 42 13.66 7.70 -4.53
N ARG A 43 14.76 7.69 -3.78
CA ARG A 43 16.10 7.49 -4.34
C ARG A 43 16.43 6.04 -4.62
N THR A 44 15.68 5.10 -4.06
CA THR A 44 16.08 3.69 -4.00
C THR A 44 15.13 2.78 -4.76
N LEU A 45 13.84 3.14 -4.86
CA LEU A 45 12.84 2.31 -5.50
C LEU A 45 13.21 2.05 -6.96
N GLU A 46 13.37 0.78 -7.31
CA GLU A 46 13.51 0.31 -8.68
C GLU A 46 12.35 -0.62 -9.09
N GLY A 47 12.05 -0.65 -10.38
CA GLY A 47 11.04 -1.54 -10.95
C GLY A 47 9.64 -0.91 -10.99
N SER A 48 8.64 -1.78 -11.14
CA SER A 48 7.27 -1.39 -11.46
C SER A 48 6.29 -2.16 -10.59
N SER A 49 6.35 -1.90 -9.28
CA SER A 49 5.63 -2.68 -8.27
C SER A 49 4.18 -2.27 -8.12
N VAL A 50 3.36 -3.21 -7.64
CA VAL A 50 2.09 -2.92 -6.97
C VAL A 50 2.37 -2.77 -5.48
N VAL A 51 2.11 -1.58 -4.95
CA VAL A 51 2.37 -1.21 -3.56
C VAL A 51 1.08 -1.27 -2.76
N PHE A 52 1.06 -2.04 -1.68
CA PHE A 52 -0.07 -2.12 -0.75
C PHE A 52 0.39 -1.69 0.64
N ILE A 53 -0.09 -0.53 1.11
CA ILE A 53 0.19 -0.01 2.44
C ILE A 53 -1.03 -0.23 3.34
N ASN A 54 -0.99 -1.34 4.07
CA ASN A 54 -1.96 -1.73 5.08
C ASN A 54 -1.69 -0.98 6.39
N GLY A 55 -1.97 0.31 6.39
CA GLY A 55 -1.78 1.22 7.53
C GLY A 55 -2.74 2.39 7.46
N CYS A 56 -3.16 2.90 8.61
CA CYS A 56 -4.15 3.96 8.74
C CYS A 56 -3.73 5.23 7.98
N CYS A 57 -4.67 5.85 7.26
CA CYS A 57 -4.48 7.11 6.55
C CYS A 57 -3.34 7.10 5.49
N SER A 58 -2.90 5.92 5.05
CA SER A 58 -1.77 5.77 4.11
C SER A 58 -2.02 6.36 2.71
N ALA A 59 -3.28 6.59 2.35
CA ALA A 59 -3.71 7.18 1.09
C ALA A 59 -4.24 8.63 1.24
N LYS A 60 -4.07 9.27 2.40
CA LYS A 60 -4.58 10.63 2.62
C LYS A 60 -3.71 11.66 1.88
N THR A 61 -4.33 12.44 0.98
CA THR A 61 -3.63 13.41 0.10
C THR A 61 -3.76 14.88 0.52
N PHE A 62 -4.51 15.20 1.59
CA PHE A 62 -4.99 16.56 1.90
C PHE A 62 -4.31 17.28 3.07
N SER A 63 -3.20 16.81 3.59
CA SER A 63 -2.40 17.60 4.55
C SER A 63 -1.04 17.90 3.97
N TYR A 64 -0.68 19.18 4.00
CA TYR A 64 0.64 19.71 3.66
C TYR A 64 1.82 18.98 4.35
N ASP A 65 1.53 18.19 5.39
CA ASP A 65 2.51 17.42 6.18
C ASP A 65 2.64 15.93 5.82
N ILE A 66 1.87 15.41 4.85
CA ILE A 66 2.17 14.10 4.26
C ILE A 66 2.62 14.40 2.83
N GLU A 67 3.94 14.42 2.61
CA GLU A 67 4.49 14.09 1.29
C GLU A 67 3.91 12.72 0.94
N GLY A 68 2.80 12.71 0.18
CA GLY A 68 1.88 11.58 0.11
C GLY A 68 2.61 10.30 -0.28
N LEU A 69 2.59 9.27 0.57
CA LEU A 69 3.15 7.94 0.27
C LEU A 69 2.76 7.47 -1.14
N ALA A 70 1.49 7.67 -1.51
CA ALA A 70 1.00 7.39 -2.86
C ALA A 70 1.81 8.14 -3.94
N LYS A 71 2.05 9.45 -3.76
CA LYS A 71 2.85 10.26 -4.67
C LYS A 71 4.29 9.75 -4.75
N THR A 72 4.95 9.56 -3.61
CA THR A 72 6.33 9.05 -3.51
C THR A 72 6.54 7.75 -4.29
N PHE A 73 5.64 6.77 -4.12
CA PHE A 73 5.74 5.50 -4.85
C PHE A 73 5.40 5.65 -6.34
N LEU A 74 4.33 6.37 -6.69
CA LEU A 74 3.87 6.51 -8.08
C LEU A 74 4.83 7.31 -8.96
N GLU A 75 5.39 8.41 -8.45
CA GLU A 75 6.37 9.24 -9.19
C GLU A 75 7.67 8.48 -9.50
N ARG A 76 7.90 7.36 -8.81
CA ARG A 76 9.12 6.54 -8.92
C ARG A 76 8.89 5.20 -9.62
N GLY A 77 7.73 5.03 -10.24
CA GLY A 77 7.47 3.94 -11.17
C GLY A 77 6.61 2.81 -10.62
N ALA A 78 6.09 2.90 -9.39
CA ALA A 78 5.05 1.98 -8.95
C ALA A 78 3.86 2.02 -9.90
N LEU A 79 3.39 0.87 -10.37
CA LEU A 79 2.26 0.78 -11.31
C LEU A 79 0.92 1.03 -10.61
N SER A 80 0.87 0.71 -9.32
CA SER A 80 -0.28 0.97 -8.50
C SER A 80 0.10 1.14 -7.03
N PHE A 81 -0.66 1.99 -6.34
CA PHE A 81 -0.62 2.16 -4.91
C PHE A 81 -2.01 1.90 -4.31
N ILE A 82 -2.08 1.09 -3.26
CA ILE A 82 -3.28 0.80 -2.49
C ILE A 82 -3.02 1.21 -1.04
N GLY A 83 -3.94 1.97 -0.46
CA GLY A 83 -3.84 2.45 0.92
C GLY A 83 -5.20 2.85 1.48
N SER A 84 -5.24 3.33 2.73
CA SER A 84 -6.48 3.71 3.41
C SER A 84 -6.63 5.22 3.56
N LEU A 85 -7.84 5.74 3.37
CA LEU A 85 -8.14 7.17 3.52
C LEU A 85 -8.31 7.60 4.99
N TRP A 86 -8.70 6.68 5.86
CA TRP A 86 -8.90 6.90 7.30
C TRP A 86 -8.45 5.69 8.13
N GLY A 87 -8.71 5.73 9.43
CA GLY A 87 -8.39 4.66 10.37
C GLY A 87 -9.09 3.33 10.01
N ILE A 88 -8.38 2.23 10.16
CA ILE A 88 -8.82 0.88 9.79
C ILE A 88 -8.66 -0.06 10.98
N HIS A 89 -9.51 -1.08 11.06
CA HIS A 89 -9.38 -2.14 12.06
C HIS A 89 -8.43 -3.23 11.57
N ASP A 90 -7.36 -3.50 12.33
CA ASP A 90 -6.27 -4.42 11.96
C ASP A 90 -6.75 -5.77 11.42
N ARG A 91 -7.71 -6.39 12.11
CA ARG A 91 -8.24 -7.71 11.73
C ARG A 91 -8.91 -7.66 10.36
N THR A 92 -9.82 -6.72 10.16
CA THR A 92 -10.58 -6.57 8.92
C THR A 92 -9.67 -6.13 7.77
N ALA A 93 -8.69 -5.26 8.06
CA ALA A 93 -7.71 -4.82 7.10
C ALA A 93 -6.81 -5.97 6.60
N ALA A 94 -6.32 -6.81 7.51
CA ALA A 94 -5.55 -8.02 7.16
C ALA A 94 -6.38 -9.02 6.36
N GLN A 95 -7.67 -9.17 6.70
CA GLN A 95 -8.61 -10.01 5.97
C GLN A 95 -8.86 -9.50 4.53
N ILE A 96 -9.05 -8.19 4.35
CA ILE A 96 -9.19 -7.56 3.03
C ILE A 96 -7.92 -7.73 2.21
N ALA A 97 -6.74 -7.48 2.79
CA ALA A 97 -5.47 -7.66 2.10
C ALA A 97 -5.26 -9.13 1.66
N THR A 98 -5.59 -10.09 2.52
CA THR A 98 -5.52 -11.52 2.20
C THR A 98 -6.44 -11.87 1.03
N GLU A 99 -7.68 -11.36 1.04
CA GLU A 99 -8.64 -11.60 -0.03
C GLU A 99 -8.23 -10.92 -1.33
N PHE A 100 -7.62 -9.72 -1.25
CA PHE A 100 -7.08 -9.00 -2.39
C PHE A 100 -6.05 -9.85 -3.13
N TYR A 101 -5.04 -10.37 -2.43
CA TYR A 101 -4.02 -11.21 -3.05
C TYR A 101 -4.58 -12.52 -3.63
N LYS A 102 -5.58 -13.13 -2.97
CA LYS A 102 -6.28 -14.30 -3.54
C LYS A 102 -6.98 -13.95 -4.85
N ASN A 103 -7.69 -12.82 -4.90
CA ASN A 103 -8.40 -12.39 -6.10
C ASN A 103 -7.46 -11.96 -7.24
N CYS A 104 -6.29 -11.40 -6.93
CA CYS A 104 -5.27 -11.04 -7.93
C CYS A 104 -4.78 -12.22 -8.77
N THR A 105 -4.95 -13.46 -8.32
CA THR A 105 -4.62 -14.67 -9.11
C THR A 105 -5.59 -14.93 -10.27
N LYS A 106 -6.73 -14.23 -10.31
CA LYS A 106 -7.80 -14.44 -11.30
C LYS A 106 -8.29 -13.15 -11.96
N TYR A 107 -8.06 -12.02 -11.31
CA TYR A 107 -8.64 -10.73 -11.71
C TYR A 107 -7.58 -9.63 -11.69
N PRO A 108 -7.76 -8.58 -12.52
CA PRO A 108 -6.97 -7.36 -12.40
C PRO A 108 -7.06 -6.75 -11.00
N VAL A 109 -6.02 -6.01 -10.61
CA VAL A 109 -5.87 -5.45 -9.25
C VAL A 109 -7.05 -4.60 -8.80
N GLY A 110 -7.66 -3.82 -9.70
CA GLY A 110 -8.82 -3.00 -9.37
C GLY A 110 -10.06 -3.84 -9.05
N GLU A 111 -10.30 -4.88 -9.85
CA GLU A 111 -11.40 -5.82 -9.64
C GLU A 111 -11.15 -6.70 -8.39
N ALA A 112 -9.91 -7.12 -8.18
CA ALA A 112 -9.50 -7.85 -6.99
C ALA A 112 -9.76 -7.04 -5.70
N LEU A 113 -9.44 -5.74 -5.70
CA LEU A 113 -9.75 -4.86 -4.57
C LEU A 113 -11.25 -4.69 -4.38
N ARG A 114 -12.00 -4.44 -5.48
CA ARG A 114 -13.46 -4.28 -5.44
C ARG A 114 -14.16 -5.52 -4.86
N LEU A 115 -13.78 -6.72 -5.28
CA LEU A 115 -14.32 -7.98 -4.77
C LEU A 115 -13.99 -8.20 -3.29
N SER A 116 -12.78 -7.84 -2.88
CA SER A 116 -12.34 -7.94 -1.47
C SER A 116 -13.13 -7.00 -0.57
N ARG A 117 -13.33 -5.75 -1.01
CA ARG A 117 -14.20 -4.78 -0.34
C ARG A 117 -15.63 -5.28 -0.22
N LYS A 118 -16.17 -5.86 -1.29
CA LYS A 118 -17.54 -6.44 -1.30
C LYS A 118 -17.69 -7.59 -0.30
N LYS A 119 -16.69 -8.45 -0.17
CA LYS A 119 -16.72 -9.60 0.75
C LYS A 119 -16.77 -9.17 2.22
N TYR A 120 -16.05 -8.11 2.56
CA TYR A 120 -15.98 -7.56 3.93
C TYR A 120 -16.85 -6.32 4.12
N TYR A 121 -17.85 -6.13 3.25
CA TYR A 121 -18.82 -5.07 3.42
C TYR A 121 -19.58 -5.25 4.74
N SER A 122 -19.55 -4.22 5.58
CA SER A 122 -20.30 -4.14 6.83
C SER A 122 -20.67 -2.69 7.12
N ILE A 123 -21.77 -2.50 7.85
CA ILE A 123 -22.17 -1.20 8.40
C ILE A 123 -21.52 -0.93 9.76
N GLU A 124 -21.10 -1.97 10.47
CA GLU A 124 -20.47 -1.89 11.79
C GLU A 124 -18.96 -1.60 11.67
N ASP A 125 -18.34 -2.11 10.61
CA ASP A 125 -16.92 -1.92 10.30
C ASP A 125 -16.76 -1.36 8.88
N ILE A 126 -16.42 -0.08 8.80
CA ILE A 126 -16.24 0.65 7.54
C ILE A 126 -14.82 0.55 6.97
N THR A 127 -13.96 -0.33 7.51
CA THR A 127 -12.59 -0.57 7.02
C THR A 127 -12.56 -0.89 5.53
N TRP A 128 -13.54 -1.64 5.02
CA TRP A 128 -13.67 -1.95 3.60
C TRP A 128 -13.78 -0.70 2.72
N ALA A 129 -14.40 0.37 3.23
CA ALA A 129 -14.61 1.59 2.47
C ALA A 129 -13.35 2.48 2.45
N ALA A 130 -12.44 2.29 3.42
CA ALA A 130 -11.25 3.10 3.56
C ALA A 130 -10.23 2.84 2.44
N PHE A 131 -10.16 1.61 1.93
CA PHE A 131 -9.17 1.23 0.92
C PHE A 131 -9.47 1.83 -0.46
N VAL A 132 -8.50 2.58 -0.97
CA VAL A 132 -8.48 3.17 -2.31
C VAL A 132 -7.27 2.69 -3.08
N MET A 133 -7.35 2.81 -4.40
CA MET A 133 -6.29 2.47 -5.32
C MET A 133 -6.01 3.67 -6.23
N TYR A 134 -4.72 3.95 -6.42
CA TYR A 134 -4.20 4.82 -7.47
C TYR A 134 -3.40 3.98 -8.47
N GLY A 135 -3.43 4.37 -9.76
CA GLY A 135 -2.80 3.62 -10.86
C GLY A 135 -3.81 2.95 -11.80
N ASP A 136 -3.35 2.02 -12.62
CA ASP A 136 -4.18 1.32 -13.62
C ASP A 136 -4.98 0.15 -13.00
N PRO A 137 -6.33 0.26 -12.89
CA PRO A 137 -7.17 -0.80 -12.30
C PRO A 137 -7.19 -2.09 -13.13
N THR A 138 -6.73 -2.07 -14.37
CA THR A 138 -6.74 -3.21 -15.30
C THR A 138 -5.44 -4.02 -15.29
N LEU A 139 -4.45 -3.62 -14.48
CA LEU A 139 -3.20 -4.33 -14.30
C LEU A 139 -3.43 -5.74 -13.72
N ASN A 140 -2.84 -6.76 -14.36
CA ASN A 140 -2.79 -8.12 -13.82
C ASN A 140 -1.49 -8.30 -13.03
N LEU A 141 -1.62 -8.70 -11.76
CA LEU A 141 -0.47 -8.90 -10.88
C LEU A 141 0.30 -10.18 -11.19
N PHE A 142 -0.42 -11.22 -11.61
CA PHE A 142 0.14 -12.48 -12.07
C PHE A 142 -0.28 -12.67 -13.52
N LYS A 143 0.68 -12.97 -14.39
CA LYS A 143 0.43 -13.37 -15.78
C LYS A 143 0.42 -14.89 -15.88
#